data_AF-A0A8H9C9K7-F1
#
_entry.id   AF-A0A8H9C9K7-F1
#
_cell.length_a   1.000
_cell.length_b   1.000
_cell.length_c   1.000
_cell.angle_alpha   90.00
_cell.angle_beta   90.00
_cell.angle_gamma   90.00
#
_symmetry.space_group_name_H-M   'P 1'
#
loop_
_entity.id
_entity.type
_entity.pdbx_description
1 polymer ?
#
loop_
_entity_poly.entity_id
_entity_poly.type
_entity_poly.pdbx_seq_one_letter_code
_entity_poly.pdbx_strand_id
1 'polypeptide(L)' 'MPEFLTRRQGFWHFVRRVPETFAALDRRGIVKRTTHIRIADDPRGLRAARAAALMNGELEAYWQGLAGGQSAEAKAR' A
#
# COMPACT_ATOMS: atom_id res chain seq x y z
N MET A 1 0.06 14.56 7.92
CA MET A 1 0.63 13.20 8.06
C MET A 1 0.88 12.65 6.66
N PRO A 2 1.86 11.76 6.44
CA PRO A 2 1.97 11.07 5.16
C PRO A 2 0.64 10.39 4.82
N GLU A 3 0.16 10.49 3.57
CA GLU A 3 -1.20 10.12 3.16
C GLU A 3 -1.63 8.70 3.56
N PHE A 4 -0.67 7.77 3.70
CA PHE A 4 -0.94 6.36 3.96
C PHE A 4 -0.51 5.89 5.34
N LEU A 5 -0.15 6.79 6.26
CA LEU A 5 0.41 6.42 7.56
C LEU A 5 -0.62 6.57 8.69
N THR A 6 -0.81 5.48 9.45
CA THR A 6 -1.73 5.41 10.59
C THR A 6 -1.04 4.86 11.83
N ARG A 7 -1.56 5.22 13.02
CA ARG A 7 -1.07 4.74 14.32
C ARG A 7 -1.97 3.63 14.82
N ARG A 8 -1.43 2.47 15.17
CA ARG A 8 -2.21 1.36 15.74
C ARG A 8 -1.34 0.48 16.63
N GLN A 9 -1.85 0.13 17.81
CA GLN A 9 -1.21 -0.78 18.76
C GLN A 9 0.26 -0.43 19.09
N GLY A 10 0.60 0.87 19.15
CA GLY A 10 1.97 1.31 19.44
C GLY A 10 2.93 1.28 18.24
N PHE A 11 2.46 0.87 17.05
CA PHE A 11 3.23 0.85 15.82
C PHE A 11 2.63 1.76 14.76
N TRP A 12 3.49 2.16 13.82
CA TRP A 12 3.07 2.78 12.59
C TRP A 12 2.61 1.72 11.58
N HIS A 13 1.55 2.04 10.84
CA HIS A 13 0.96 1.16 9.84
C HIS A 13 0.75 1.92 8.53
N PHE A 14 1.05 1.25 7.44
CA PHE A 14 0.66 1.63 6.10
C PHE A 14 -0.79 1.17 5.84
N VAL A 15 -1.65 2.10 5.45
CA VAL A 15 -3.04 1.83 5.09
C VAL A 15 -3.37 2.56 3.81
N ARG A 16 -3.79 1.81 2.79
CA ARG A 16 -4.21 2.37 1.50
C ARG A 16 -5.42 1.64 0.95
N ARG A 17 -6.38 2.40 0.43
CA ARG A 17 -7.51 1.85 -0.32
C ARG A 17 -7.06 1.46 -1.72
N VAL A 18 -7.52 0.32 -2.22
CA VAL A 18 -7.34 -0.08 -3.61
C VAL A 18 -8.11 0.92 -4.49
N PRO A 19 -7.46 1.58 -5.46
CA PRO A 19 -8.14 2.50 -6.38
C PRO A 19 -9.21 1.76 -7.18
N GLU A 20 -10.28 2.46 -7.56
CA GLU A 20 -11.43 1.86 -8.26
C GLU A 20 -11.04 1.18 -9.57
N THR A 21 -10.07 1.73 -10.30
CA THR A 21 -9.51 1.14 -11.52
C THR A 21 -8.92 -0.26 -11.31
N PHE A 22 -8.44 -0.55 -10.10
CA PHE A 22 -7.88 -1.84 -9.73
C PHE A 22 -8.82 -2.64 -8.83
N ALA A 23 -9.99 -2.16 -8.45
CA ALA A 23 -10.90 -2.85 -7.52
C ALA A 23 -11.43 -4.17 -8.08
N ALA A 24 -11.58 -4.29 -9.40
CA ALA A 24 -11.91 -5.54 -10.07
C ALA A 24 -10.75 -6.56 -10.05
N LEU A 25 -9.51 -6.06 -9.98
CA LEU A 25 -8.26 -6.82 -10.03
C LEU A 25 -7.81 -7.26 -8.62
N ASP A 26 -7.92 -6.35 -7.65
CA ASP A 26 -7.53 -6.53 -6.27
C ASP A 26 -8.74 -6.32 -5.34
N ARG A 27 -9.35 -7.44 -4.93
CA ARG A 27 -10.57 -7.46 -4.11
C ARG A 27 -10.33 -7.18 -2.62
N ARG A 28 -9.10 -6.89 -2.20
CA ARG A 28 -8.80 -6.63 -0.77
C ARG A 28 -9.48 -5.37 -0.25
N GLY A 29 -9.80 -4.41 -1.13
CA GLY A 29 -10.48 -3.15 -0.80
C GLY A 29 -9.62 -2.16 -0.02
N ILE A 30 -9.11 -2.55 1.16
CA ILE A 30 -8.16 -1.78 1.96
C ILE A 30 -6.95 -2.65 2.28
N VAL A 31 -5.78 -2.24 1.80
CA VAL A 31 -4.50 -2.87 2.12
C VAL A 31 -3.98 -2.26 3.41
N LYS A 32 -3.74 -3.12 4.42
CA LYS A 32 -3.15 -2.73 5.70
C LYS A 32 -1.86 -3.51 5.91
N ARG A 33 -0.75 -2.81 6.14
CA ARG A 33 0.56 -3.39 6.44
C ARG A 33 1.17 -2.66 7.64
N THR A 34 1.84 -3.37 8.54
CA THR A 34 2.62 -2.73 9.60
C THR A 34 3.95 -2.25 9.02
N THR A 35 4.44 -1.08 9.45
CA THR A 35 5.81 -0.66 9.11
C THR A 35 6.84 -1.29 10.06
N HIS A 36 6.38 -2.00 11.09
CA HIS A 36 7.18 -2.52 12.20
C HIS A 36 7.96 -1.44 13.00
N ILE A 37 7.70 -0.16 12.74
CA ILE A 37 8.32 0.95 13.47
C ILE A 37 7.42 1.32 14.63
N ARG A 38 7.95 1.25 15.86
CA ARG A 38 7.25 1.70 17.06
C ARG A 38 7.06 3.21 17.02
N ILE A 39 5.90 3.68 17.45
CA ILE A 39 5.61 5.12 17.57
C ILE A 39 6.54 5.78 18.59
N ALA A 40 6.89 5.08 19.66
CA ALA A 40 7.84 5.57 20.66
C ALA A 40 9.22 5.87 20.06
N ASP A 41 9.68 5.04 19.12
CA ASP A 41 11.00 5.18 18.49
C ASP A 41 11.00 6.19 17.32
N ASP A 42 9.82 6.48 16.75
CA ASP A 42 9.64 7.48 15.69
C ASP A 42 8.37 8.32 15.92
N PRO A 43 8.33 9.20 16.93
CA PRO A 43 7.10 9.92 17.31
C PRO A 43 6.57 10.84 16.19
N ARG A 44 7.50 11.37 15.39
CA ARG A 44 7.21 12.23 14.24
C ARG A 44 6.87 11.45 12.97
N GLY A 45 7.11 10.13 12.95
CA GLY A 45 6.78 9.26 11.82
C GLY A 45 7.66 9.49 10.59
N LEU A 46 8.89 10.00 10.74
CA LEU A 46 9.76 10.32 9.61
C LEU A 46 10.31 9.06 8.94
N ARG A 47 10.76 8.08 9.73
CA ARG A 47 11.20 6.77 9.22
C ARG A 47 10.02 5.98 8.70
N ALA A 48 8.90 6.04 9.44
CA ALA A 48 7.66 5.40 9.06
C ALA A 48 7.08 5.96 7.75
N ALA A 49 7.20 7.26 7.49
CA ALA A 49 6.81 7.89 6.23
C ALA A 49 7.61 7.35 5.05
N ARG A 50 8.94 7.21 5.20
CA ARG A 50 9.82 6.64 4.16
C ARG A 50 9.46 5.18 3.88
N ALA A 51 9.25 4.38 4.94
CA ALA A 51 8.79 3.00 4.79
C ALA A 51 7.43 2.91 4.08
N ALA A 52 6.47 3.78 4.45
CA ALA A 52 5.17 3.84 3.80
C ALA A 52 5.26 4.25 2.32
N ALA A 53 6.17 5.17 1.95
CA ALA A 53 6.40 5.54 0.56
C ALA A 53 6.96 4.37 -0.28
N LEU A 54 7.88 3.59 0.29
CA LEU A 54 8.39 2.37 -0.35
C LEU A 54 7.27 1.34 -0.54
N MET A 55 6.49 1.05 0.51
CA MET A 55 5.34 0.16 0.43
C MET A 55 4.29 0.63 -0.58
N ASN A 56 4.13 1.95 -0.72
CA ASN A 56 3.25 2.53 -1.72
C ASN A 56 3.72 2.22 -3.14
N GLY A 57 5.01 2.45 -3.42
CA GLY A 57 5.60 2.17 -4.74
C GLY A 57 5.50 0.69 -5.12
N GLU A 58 5.78 -0.22 -4.18
CA GLU A 58 5.61 -1.66 -4.39
C GLU A 58 4.15 -2.04 -4.71
N LEU A 59 3.19 -1.43 -3.99
CA LEU A 59 1.78 -1.70 -4.19
C LEU A 59 1.26 -1.15 -5.54
N GLU A 60 1.77 0.01 -5.97
CA GLU A 60 1.49 0.55 -7.30
C GLU A 60 2.05 -0.34 -8.40
N ALA A 61 3.30 -0.76 -8.27
CA ALA A 61 3.92 -1.70 -9.22
C ALA A 61 3.13 -3.01 -9.30
N TYR A 62 2.65 -3.53 -8.17
CA TYR A 62 1.78 -4.70 -8.13
C TYR A 62 0.47 -4.49 -8.90
N TRP A 63 -0.22 -3.37 -8.68
CA TRP A 63 -1.46 -3.07 -9.39
C TRP A 63 -1.26 -2.85 -10.90
N GLN A 64 -0.17 -2.19 -11.30
CA GLN A 64 0.20 -2.06 -12.70
C GLN A 64 0.50 -3.44 -13.32
N GLY A 65 1.16 -4.33 -12.59
CA GLY A 65 1.40 -5.71 -12.99
C GLY A 65 0.09 -6.51 -13.18
N LEU A 66 -0.88 -6.35 -12.28
CA LEU A 66 -2.21 -6.97 -12.44
C LEU A 66 -2.94 -6.47 -13.69
N ALA A 67 -2.92 -5.16 -13.93
CA ALA A 67 -3.54 -4.57 -15.10
C ALA A 67 -2.85 -5.00 -16.40
N GLY A 68 -1.51 -5.07 -16.40
CA GLY A 68 -0.71 -5.55 -17.53
C GLY A 68 -0.92 -7.04 -17.82
N GLY A 69 -1.00 -7.88 -16.77
CA GLY A 69 -1.28 -9.32 -16.89
C GLY A 69 -2.68 -9.60 -17.44
N GLN A 70 -3.72 -8.90 -16.97
CA GLN A 70 -5.06 -9.01 -17.56
C GLN A 70 -5.12 -8.46 -18.98
N SER A 71 -4.34 -7.43 -19.30
CA SER A 71 -4.26 -6.91 -20.68
C SER A 71 -3.64 -7.93 -21.64
N ALA A 72 -2.69 -8.73 -21.18
CA ALA A 72 -2.09 -9.82 -21.96
C ALA A 72 -3.05 -11.01 -22.12
N GLU A 73 -3.74 -11.44 -21.05
CA GLU A 73 -4.77 -12.49 -21.14
C GLU A 73 -5.99 -12.07 -21.98
N ALA A 74 -6.39 -10.79 -21.92
CA ALA A 74 -7.51 -10.26 -22.71
C ALA A 74 -7.19 -10.16 -24.22
N LYS A 75 -5.91 -10.05 -24.61
CA LYS A 75 -5.49 -10.10 -26.02
C LYS A 75 -5.38 -11.52 -26.58
N ALA A 76 -5.35 -12.54 -25.73
CA ALA A 76 -5.15 -13.93 -26.10
C ALA A 76 -6.46 -14.72 -26.28
N ARG A 77 -7.62 -14.06 -26.25
CA ARG A 77 -8.95 -14.67 -26.36
C ARG A 77 -9.73 -14.08 -27.52
#